data_AF-A0AAW2K3Q6-F1
#
_entry.id   AF-A0AAW2K3Q6-F1
#
_cell.length_a   1.000
_cell.length_b   1.000
_cell.length_c   1.000
_cell.angle_alpha   90.00
_cell.angle_beta   90.00
_cell.angle_gamma   90.00
#
_symmetry.space_group_name_H-M   'P 1'
#
loop_
_entity.id
_entity.type
_entity.pdbx_description
1 polymer ?
#
loop_
_entity_poly.entity_id
_entity_poly.type
_entity_poly.pdbx_seq_one_letter_code
_entity_poly.pdbx_strand_id
1 'polypeptide(L)'
;MVTYKFHQYQVVGRALPTETEEHPKIRKRVVSNTDWVKWDDVPPCRYFLRKLKKVKKSNGQILAINEIFEKNPTTIKNYGIWLRYQSRTGYHNMYKEYRDTTLNGAVEQMYTEMASRHRVRPHCIQIIKTATIPAKLCKRESTKQFHDSKIKFPLVFRKENSQKAFDITVHGILLWASMGFLMPVGILTIRMSSTKECRPSTRKILFYVHAVVQVLSILLVTVGAVLSIRKFENAFDNSHQRIGLALYIAIYLQVFTGFRRPKRYNRMLGRNPDCLHRESWVGPDGKVYHSHDGLAPHSHEPIYSPGYFTRRAPPLANRDFGERAFTVGIGGPVGTGKTALMLALCESLRDEYSLAAVTNDIFTKEDGEFLIKHGALPEERIRAVETGGCPHAAIREDISINLGPLEELSNLYKADILLCESGGDNLAANFSRELADYIIYIIDVSGGDKIPRKGGPGITQADLLVINKTDIAAAVGADLSVMERDALRMRDGGPFVFAQPSWLLLNVGASAAVFEEVGAPAPAPGASSSGVALSVPAAMSALLTAAAAAFF
;
A
#
# COMPACT_ATOMS: atom_id res chain seq x y z
N MET A 1 0.71 -8.32 -36.61
CA MET A 1 2.11 -8.80 -36.63
C MET A 1 2.80 -8.21 -35.41
N VAL A 2 3.59 -8.99 -34.67
CA VAL A 2 4.38 -8.45 -33.56
C VAL A 2 5.41 -7.49 -34.15
N THR A 3 5.34 -6.21 -33.79
CA THR A 3 6.31 -5.20 -34.20
C THR A 3 7.51 -5.27 -33.27
N TYR A 4 8.67 -5.64 -33.80
CA TYR A 4 9.91 -5.70 -33.03
C TYR A 4 10.65 -4.38 -33.16
N LYS A 5 11.34 -3.97 -32.09
CA LYS A 5 12.18 -2.77 -32.14
C LYS A 5 13.49 -2.99 -32.91
N PHE A 6 13.98 -4.23 -32.93
CA PHE A 6 15.21 -4.60 -33.60
C PHE A 6 14.95 -5.73 -34.59
N HIS A 7 15.43 -5.54 -35.81
CA HIS A 7 15.34 -6.48 -36.91
C HIS A 7 16.73 -7.02 -37.24
N GLN A 8 16.82 -8.30 -37.60
CA GLN A 8 18.05 -8.88 -38.11
C GLN A 8 18.15 -8.73 -39.62
N TYR A 9 19.28 -8.21 -40.06
CA TYR A 9 19.61 -8.02 -41.45
C TYR A 9 20.87 -8.80 -41.80
N GLN A 10 20.79 -9.61 -42.84
CA GLN A 10 21.92 -10.20 -43.51
C GLN A 10 22.49 -9.22 -44.52
N VAL A 11 23.72 -8.82 -44.29
CA VAL A 11 24.41 -7.79 -45.08
C VAL A 11 25.49 -8.46 -45.88
N VAL A 12 25.41 -8.30 -47.19
CA VAL A 12 26.36 -8.84 -48.15
C VAL A 12 27.14 -7.70 -48.76
N GLY A 13 28.47 -7.77 -48.71
CA GLY A 13 29.33 -6.73 -49.25
C GLY A 13 30.69 -7.28 -49.69
N ARG A 14 31.39 -6.49 -50.51
CA ARG A 14 32.72 -6.78 -51.05
C ARG A 14 33.57 -5.51 -51.10
N ALA A 15 34.87 -5.66 -51.34
CA ALA A 15 35.68 -4.51 -51.75
C ALA A 15 35.28 -4.10 -53.18
N LEU A 16 35.50 -2.83 -53.54
CA LEU A 16 35.38 -2.41 -54.93
C LEU A 16 36.42 -3.17 -55.77
N PRO A 17 36.03 -3.74 -56.92
CA PRO A 17 36.97 -4.32 -57.86
C PRO A 17 38.02 -3.28 -58.27
N THR A 18 39.27 -3.74 -58.40
CA THR A 18 40.40 -2.93 -58.88
C THR A 18 41.04 -3.67 -60.05
N GLU A 19 41.82 -2.99 -60.88
CA GLU A 19 42.54 -3.62 -62.00
C GLU A 19 43.43 -4.80 -61.54
N THR A 20 43.91 -4.76 -60.31
CA THR A 20 44.71 -5.84 -59.68
C THR A 20 43.87 -6.98 -59.10
N GLU A 21 42.61 -6.74 -58.72
CA GLU A 21 41.71 -7.74 -58.13
C GLU A 21 40.30 -7.55 -58.70
N GLU A 22 40.03 -8.23 -59.81
CA GLU A 22 38.77 -8.11 -60.57
C GLU A 22 37.58 -8.76 -59.83
N HIS A 23 37.84 -9.78 -59.00
CA HIS A 23 36.82 -10.54 -58.28
C HIS A 23 37.06 -10.58 -56.77
N PRO A 24 36.87 -9.44 -56.08
CA PRO A 24 37.08 -9.38 -54.64
C PRO A 24 36.09 -10.26 -53.88
N LYS A 25 36.59 -10.95 -52.86
CA LYS A 25 35.81 -11.93 -52.08
C LYS A 25 34.56 -11.32 -51.45
N ILE A 26 33.39 -11.87 -51.77
CA ILE A 26 32.10 -11.51 -51.19
C ILE A 26 32.02 -12.01 -49.74
N ARG A 27 31.47 -11.18 -48.86
CA ARG A 27 31.30 -11.49 -47.44
C ARG A 27 29.87 -11.21 -47.00
N LYS A 28 29.40 -12.02 -46.06
CA LYS A 28 28.09 -11.87 -45.41
C LYS A 28 28.24 -11.75 -43.91
N ARG A 29 27.42 -10.91 -43.28
CA ARG A 29 27.29 -10.81 -41.82
C ARG A 29 25.86 -10.51 -41.43
N VAL A 30 25.43 -11.08 -40.31
CA VAL A 30 24.14 -10.76 -39.69
C VAL A 30 24.33 -9.62 -38.69
N VAL A 31 23.49 -8.60 -38.78
CA VAL A 31 23.50 -7.39 -37.94
C VAL A 31 22.08 -7.13 -37.44
N SER A 32 21.95 -6.77 -36.17
CA SER A 32 20.67 -6.31 -35.60
C SER A 32 20.61 -4.79 -35.61
N ASN A 33 19.55 -4.21 -36.17
CA ASN A 33 19.33 -2.76 -36.23
C ASN A 33 17.84 -2.41 -36.16
N THR A 34 17.50 -1.15 -35.89
CA THR A 34 16.10 -0.72 -35.78
C THR A 34 15.41 -0.56 -37.13
N ASP A 35 16.09 0.02 -38.12
CA ASP A 35 15.49 0.32 -39.44
C ASP A 35 16.44 0.05 -40.60
N TRP A 36 15.85 -0.23 -41.78
CA TRP A 36 16.54 -0.38 -43.07
C TRP A 36 16.92 0.97 -43.74
N VAL A 37 16.31 2.09 -43.34
CA VAL A 37 16.49 3.41 -43.99
C VAL A 37 17.78 4.11 -43.59
N LYS A 38 18.35 3.81 -42.42
CA LYS A 38 19.58 4.46 -41.90
C LYS A 38 20.86 3.75 -42.32
N TRP A 39 20.83 2.97 -43.41
CA TRP A 39 21.87 1.99 -43.72
C TRP A 39 23.17 2.56 -44.24
N ASP A 40 23.08 3.69 -44.95
CA ASP A 40 24.28 4.41 -45.32
C ASP A 40 25.07 4.78 -44.07
N ASP A 41 24.45 5.16 -42.95
CA ASP A 41 25.09 5.62 -41.72
C ASP A 41 25.28 4.59 -40.59
N VAL A 42 24.85 3.34 -40.70
CA VAL A 42 24.94 2.40 -39.56
C VAL A 42 26.40 2.07 -39.18
N PRO A 43 26.80 2.31 -37.93
CA PRO A 43 28.11 1.93 -37.42
C PRO A 43 28.47 0.43 -37.58
N PRO A 44 27.58 -0.57 -37.38
CA PRO A 44 27.97 -1.98 -37.38
C PRO A 44 28.43 -2.54 -38.74
N CYS A 45 27.86 -2.09 -39.85
CA CYS A 45 28.28 -2.49 -41.20
C CYS A 45 29.59 -1.85 -41.61
N ARG A 46 29.72 -0.54 -41.36
CA ARG A 46 30.96 0.22 -41.57
C ARG A 46 32.09 -0.32 -40.68
N TYR A 47 31.77 -0.73 -39.45
CA TYR A 47 32.70 -1.34 -38.50
C TYR A 47 33.20 -2.71 -38.95
N PHE A 48 32.37 -3.51 -39.62
CA PHE A 48 32.74 -4.85 -40.08
C PHE A 48 33.81 -4.83 -41.18
N LEU A 49 33.60 -4.03 -42.24
CA LEU A 49 34.57 -3.89 -43.34
C LEU A 49 35.89 -3.25 -42.86
N ARG A 50 35.78 -2.27 -41.95
CA ARG A 50 36.93 -1.55 -41.40
C ARG A 50 37.76 -2.39 -40.42
N LYS A 51 37.13 -3.10 -39.47
CA LYS A 51 37.85 -3.76 -38.36
C LYS A 51 38.45 -5.11 -38.72
N LEU A 52 37.82 -5.90 -39.59
CA LEU A 52 38.30 -7.25 -39.90
C LEU A 52 39.26 -7.31 -41.09
N LYS A 53 39.16 -6.38 -42.06
CA LYS A 53 39.97 -6.40 -43.28
C LYS A 53 40.52 -5.04 -43.70
N LYS A 54 40.44 -4.02 -42.84
CA LYS A 54 41.01 -2.67 -43.07
C LYS A 54 40.53 -2.01 -44.38
N VAL A 55 39.35 -2.37 -44.87
CA VAL A 55 38.77 -1.75 -46.09
C VAL A 55 38.21 -0.39 -45.71
N LYS A 56 38.67 0.67 -46.40
CA LYS A 56 38.15 2.05 -46.23
C LYS A 56 36.72 2.13 -46.75
N LYS A 57 35.92 3.06 -46.21
CA LYS A 57 34.52 3.30 -46.63
C LYS A 57 34.41 3.51 -48.14
N SER A 58 35.33 4.28 -48.72
CA SER A 58 35.40 4.57 -50.16
C SER A 58 35.62 3.34 -51.03
N ASN A 59 36.22 2.29 -50.48
CA ASN A 59 36.68 1.11 -51.23
C ASN A 59 35.79 -0.11 -50.95
N GLY A 60 34.66 0.06 -50.28
CA GLY A 60 33.72 -1.00 -49.96
C GLY A 60 32.38 -0.80 -50.66
N GLN A 61 31.82 -1.88 -51.19
CA GLN A 61 30.51 -1.90 -51.83
C GLN A 61 29.58 -2.85 -51.08
N ILE A 62 28.39 -2.37 -50.70
CA ILE A 62 27.30 -3.21 -50.21
C ILE A 62 26.56 -3.76 -51.43
N LEU A 63 26.41 -5.08 -51.50
CA LEU A 63 25.73 -5.77 -52.60
C LEU A 63 24.25 -5.98 -52.31
N ALA A 64 23.92 -6.38 -51.08
CA ALA A 64 22.55 -6.66 -50.67
C ALA A 64 22.39 -6.53 -49.15
N ILE A 65 21.21 -6.08 -48.74
CA ILE A 65 20.74 -6.10 -47.35
C ILE A 65 19.42 -6.84 -47.35
N ASN A 66 19.42 -8.04 -46.79
CA ASN A 66 18.23 -8.89 -46.72
C ASN A 66 17.79 -8.97 -45.26
N GLU A 67 16.53 -8.64 -44.99
CA GLU A 67 15.96 -8.89 -43.66
C GLU A 67 15.75 -10.40 -43.45
N ILE A 68 16.07 -10.88 -42.25
CA ILE A 68 15.92 -12.28 -41.88
C ILE A 68 14.58 -12.47 -41.19
N PHE A 69 13.70 -13.23 -41.84
CA PHE A 69 12.43 -13.66 -41.27
C PHE A 69 12.51 -15.11 -40.78
N GLU A 70 11.87 -15.37 -39.65
CA GLU A 70 11.74 -16.72 -39.11
C GLU A 70 10.64 -17.47 -39.89
N LYS A 71 10.95 -18.70 -40.33
CA LYS A 71 9.99 -19.49 -41.14
C LYS A 71 8.71 -19.82 -40.37
N ASN A 72 8.85 -20.14 -39.08
CA ASN A 72 7.75 -20.55 -38.19
C ASN A 72 7.73 -19.67 -36.94
N PRO A 73 7.07 -18.51 -36.96
CA PRO A 73 7.05 -17.56 -35.84
C PRO A 73 6.10 -17.98 -34.70
N THR A 74 5.43 -19.13 -34.81
CA THR A 74 4.53 -19.66 -33.77
C THR A 74 5.21 -20.71 -32.90
N THR A 75 6.33 -21.28 -33.35
CA THR A 75 7.05 -22.32 -32.62
C THR A 75 8.10 -21.72 -31.71
N ILE A 76 8.05 -22.04 -30.42
CA ILE A 76 9.06 -21.59 -29.46
C ILE A 76 10.37 -22.33 -29.72
N LYS A 77 11.47 -21.58 -29.79
CA LYS A 77 12.84 -22.08 -29.96
C LYS A 77 13.73 -21.50 -28.86
N ASN A 78 14.89 -22.13 -28.68
CA ASN A 78 15.94 -21.60 -27.82
C ASN A 78 17.03 -20.99 -28.70
N TYR A 79 17.47 -19.79 -28.37
CA TYR A 79 18.46 -19.03 -29.11
C TYR A 79 19.66 -18.74 -28.22
N GLY A 80 20.84 -19.17 -28.65
CA GLY A 80 22.12 -18.78 -28.07
C GLY A 80 22.64 -17.52 -28.73
N ILE A 81 23.01 -16.53 -27.91
CA ILE A 81 23.56 -15.25 -28.34
C ILE A 81 24.95 -15.08 -27.71
N TRP A 82 25.95 -15.02 -28.59
CA TRP A 82 27.31 -14.62 -28.22
C TRP A 82 27.44 -13.14 -28.49
N LEU A 83 27.74 -12.37 -27.46
CA LEU A 83 27.85 -10.94 -27.53
C LEU A 83 29.13 -10.46 -26.88
N ARG A 84 29.60 -9.31 -27.34
CA ARG A 84 30.66 -8.53 -26.71
C ARG A 84 30.07 -7.18 -26.38
N TYR A 85 30.22 -6.74 -25.14
CA TYR A 85 29.70 -5.45 -24.71
C TYR A 85 30.79 -4.58 -24.11
N GLN A 86 30.62 -3.27 -24.22
CA GLN A 86 31.49 -2.29 -23.59
C GLN A 86 30.99 -1.98 -22.18
N SER A 87 31.81 -2.31 -21.19
CA SER A 87 31.66 -1.88 -19.80
C SER A 87 32.49 -0.62 -19.54
N ARG A 88 32.49 -0.16 -18.28
CA ARG A 88 33.37 0.94 -17.82
C ARG A 88 34.86 0.61 -17.95
N THR A 89 35.25 -0.65 -17.75
CA THR A 89 36.67 -1.08 -17.75
C THR A 89 37.17 -1.53 -19.11
N GLY A 90 36.28 -1.71 -20.09
CA GLY A 90 36.63 -2.21 -21.41
C GLY A 90 35.60 -3.20 -21.95
N TYR A 91 36.03 -4.02 -22.90
CA TYR A 91 35.13 -4.95 -23.58
C TYR A 91 35.12 -6.33 -22.94
N HIS A 92 33.93 -6.85 -22.69
CA HIS A 92 33.72 -8.19 -22.14
C HIS A 92 32.91 -9.05 -23.09
N ASN A 93 33.30 -10.32 -23.21
CA ASN A 93 32.54 -11.32 -23.96
C ASN A 93 31.52 -11.98 -23.04
N MET A 94 30.35 -12.29 -23.56
CA MET A 94 29.27 -12.92 -22.83
C MET A 94 28.48 -13.85 -23.74
N TYR A 95 27.97 -14.92 -23.14
CA TYR A 95 27.09 -15.88 -23.79
C TYR A 95 25.78 -16.01 -23.00
N LYS A 96 24.65 -15.82 -23.68
CA LYS A 96 23.30 -15.87 -23.12
C LYS A 96 22.39 -16.78 -23.97
N GLU A 97 21.41 -17.38 -23.33
CA GLU A 97 20.41 -18.24 -23.97
C GLU A 97 19.01 -17.70 -23.66
N TYR A 98 18.20 -17.46 -24.69
CA TYR A 98 16.84 -16.95 -24.57
C TYR A 98 15.86 -17.93 -25.22
N ARG A 99 14.65 -18.00 -24.68
CA ARG A 99 13.54 -18.80 -25.23
C ARG A 99 12.51 -17.85 -25.79
N ASP A 100 12.31 -17.91 -27.10
CA ASP A 100 11.40 -17.01 -27.81
C ASP A 100 10.86 -17.70 -29.07
N THR A 101 9.80 -17.14 -29.66
CA THR A 101 9.22 -17.60 -30.92
C THR A 101 10.02 -17.14 -32.13
N THR A 102 10.72 -16.01 -32.01
CA THR A 102 11.54 -15.43 -33.08
C THR A 102 12.90 -14.99 -32.60
N LEU A 103 13.85 -14.92 -33.53
CA LEU A 103 15.19 -14.44 -33.26
C LEU A 103 15.22 -12.93 -32.94
N ASN A 104 14.32 -12.14 -33.52
CA ASN A 104 14.20 -10.71 -33.23
C ASN A 104 13.75 -10.47 -31.79
N GLY A 105 12.75 -11.22 -31.31
CA GLY A 105 12.31 -11.19 -29.92
C GLY A 105 13.44 -11.57 -28.95
N ALA A 106 14.19 -12.63 -29.25
CA ALA A 106 15.32 -13.06 -28.42
C ALA A 106 16.43 -11.98 -28.31
N VAL A 107 16.68 -11.23 -29.38
CA VAL A 107 17.62 -10.10 -29.37
C VAL A 107 17.09 -8.92 -28.57
N GLU A 108 15.79 -8.63 -28.64
CA GLU A 108 15.14 -7.57 -27.86
C GLU A 108 15.16 -7.87 -26.35
N GLN A 109 14.88 -9.12 -25.97
CA GLN A 109 15.06 -9.59 -24.60
C GLN A 109 16.51 -9.40 -24.13
N MET A 110 17.48 -9.74 -24.98
CA MET A 110 18.90 -9.54 -24.67
C MET A 110 19.25 -8.07 -24.43
N TYR A 111 18.80 -7.16 -25.30
CA TYR A 111 19.03 -5.73 -25.12
C TYR A 111 18.42 -5.22 -23.82
N THR A 112 17.22 -5.69 -23.48
CA THR A 112 16.51 -5.30 -22.24
C THR A 112 17.26 -5.81 -21.01
N GLU A 113 17.71 -7.07 -21.01
CA GLU A 113 18.48 -7.62 -19.90
C GLU A 113 19.84 -6.91 -19.74
N MET A 114 20.53 -6.61 -20.84
CA MET A 114 21.81 -5.90 -20.81
C MET A 114 21.66 -4.45 -20.33
N ALA A 115 20.55 -3.79 -20.65
CA ALA A 115 20.23 -2.47 -20.14
C ALA A 115 19.93 -2.50 -18.63
N SER A 116 19.20 -3.51 -18.15
CA SER A 116 18.85 -3.64 -16.73
C SER A 116 20.03 -4.08 -15.86
N ARG A 117 20.65 -5.23 -16.18
CA ARG A 117 21.66 -5.85 -15.32
C ARG A 117 23.04 -5.24 -15.46
N HIS A 118 23.42 -4.86 -16.68
CA HIS A 118 24.76 -4.36 -16.98
C HIS A 118 24.79 -2.85 -17.30
N ARG A 119 23.62 -2.19 -17.31
CA ARG A 119 23.48 -0.75 -17.64
C ARG A 119 24.10 -0.37 -18.98
N VAL A 120 24.06 -1.28 -19.95
CA VAL A 120 24.70 -1.11 -21.26
C VAL A 120 23.71 -0.54 -22.27
N ARG A 121 24.11 0.53 -22.95
CA ARG A 121 23.34 1.12 -24.06
C ARG A 121 23.39 0.22 -25.31
N PRO A 122 22.35 0.16 -26.16
CA PRO A 122 22.32 -0.74 -27.30
C PRO A 122 23.53 -0.64 -28.26
N HIS A 123 24.02 0.57 -28.54
CA HIS A 123 25.19 0.78 -29.41
C HIS A 123 26.52 0.28 -28.84
N CYS A 124 26.58 0.01 -27.53
CA CYS A 124 27.76 -0.55 -26.85
C CYS A 124 27.81 -2.08 -26.92
N ILE A 125 26.82 -2.72 -27.55
CA ILE A 125 26.71 -4.18 -27.66
C ILE A 125 26.99 -4.60 -29.09
N GLN A 126 27.84 -5.61 -29.24
CA GLN A 126 28.20 -6.23 -30.50
C GLN A 126 27.82 -7.70 -30.46
N ILE A 127 26.83 -8.08 -31.24
CA ILE A 127 26.49 -9.50 -31.41
C ILE A 127 27.54 -10.14 -32.31
N ILE A 128 28.18 -11.19 -31.78
CA ILE A 128 29.19 -11.98 -32.49
C ILE A 128 28.50 -13.04 -33.34
N LYS A 129 27.60 -13.79 -32.72
CA LYS A 129 26.89 -14.91 -33.34
C LYS A 129 25.54 -15.11 -32.67
N THR A 130 24.57 -15.55 -33.45
CA THR A 130 23.29 -16.10 -32.99
C THR A 130 23.14 -17.50 -33.55
N ALA A 131 22.57 -18.42 -32.77
CA ALA A 131 22.27 -19.77 -33.23
C ALA A 131 21.03 -20.32 -32.52
N THR A 132 20.25 -21.12 -33.22
CA THR A 132 19.21 -21.95 -32.60
C THR A 132 19.86 -23.13 -31.89
N ILE A 133 19.44 -23.40 -30.65
CA ILE A 133 20.00 -24.44 -29.80
C ILE A 133 18.93 -25.48 -29.49
N PRO A 134 19.18 -26.77 -29.75
CA PRO A 134 18.29 -27.84 -29.29
C PRO A 134 18.13 -27.83 -27.77
N ALA A 135 16.94 -28.14 -27.26
CA ALA A 135 16.66 -28.13 -25.81
C ALA A 135 17.68 -28.93 -24.96
N LYS A 136 18.18 -30.06 -25.49
CA LYS A 136 19.19 -30.91 -24.85
C LYS A 136 20.56 -30.23 -24.68
N LEU A 137 20.91 -29.29 -25.56
CA LEU A 137 22.21 -28.62 -25.56
C LEU A 137 22.20 -27.27 -24.82
N CYS A 138 21.02 -26.82 -24.37
CA CYS A 138 20.92 -25.59 -23.59
C CYS A 138 21.63 -25.76 -22.26
N LYS A 139 22.43 -24.77 -21.86
CA LYS A 139 23.24 -24.83 -20.65
C LYS A 139 22.63 -24.06 -19.49
N ARG A 140 21.88 -22.98 -19.76
CA ARG A 140 21.38 -22.06 -18.73
C ARG A 140 20.14 -22.60 -18.01
N GLU A 141 20.19 -22.63 -16.68
CA GLU A 141 19.10 -23.13 -15.80
C GLU A 141 17.80 -22.34 -15.98
N SER A 142 17.90 -21.01 -16.10
CA SER A 142 16.77 -20.12 -16.36
C SER A 142 15.95 -20.50 -17.59
N THR A 143 16.58 -21.11 -18.59
CA THR A 143 15.94 -21.54 -19.83
C THR A 143 15.50 -23.00 -19.72
N LYS A 144 16.31 -23.86 -19.10
CA LYS A 144 16.02 -25.28 -18.87
C LYS A 144 14.74 -25.50 -18.08
N GLN A 145 14.47 -24.66 -17.08
CA GLN A 145 13.28 -24.79 -16.24
C GLN A 145 11.96 -24.68 -17.03
N PHE A 146 11.97 -24.06 -18.21
CA PHE A 146 10.77 -23.86 -19.05
C PHE A 146 10.67 -24.85 -20.23
N HIS A 147 11.44 -25.94 -20.20
CA HIS A 147 11.38 -26.98 -21.24
C HIS A 147 10.26 -27.98 -21.02
N ASP A 148 9.77 -28.14 -19.78
CA ASP A 148 8.63 -29.01 -19.49
C ASP A 148 7.32 -28.36 -19.98
N SER A 149 6.57 -29.08 -20.80
CA SER A 149 5.30 -28.63 -21.35
C SER A 149 4.15 -28.70 -20.34
N LYS A 150 4.34 -29.40 -19.23
CA LYS A 150 3.31 -29.59 -18.19
C LYS A 150 3.30 -28.51 -17.12
N ILE A 151 4.23 -27.56 -17.17
CA ILE A 151 4.36 -26.52 -16.16
C ILE A 151 3.10 -25.65 -16.15
N LYS A 152 2.57 -25.39 -14.96
CA LYS A 152 1.45 -24.50 -14.73
C LYS A 152 1.85 -23.46 -13.68
N PHE A 153 1.47 -22.22 -13.92
CA PHE A 153 1.68 -21.13 -12.97
C PHE A 153 0.33 -20.57 -12.54
N PRO A 154 0.15 -20.24 -11.24
CA PRO A 154 -1.01 -19.46 -10.83
C PRO A 154 -0.93 -18.07 -11.46
N LEU A 155 -2.06 -17.59 -11.98
CA LEU A 155 -2.16 -16.20 -12.44
C LEU A 155 -2.31 -15.31 -11.20
N VAL A 156 -1.18 -14.74 -10.73
CA VAL A 156 -1.13 -13.90 -9.52
C VAL A 156 -1.90 -12.59 -9.70
N PHE A 157 -1.96 -12.07 -10.93
CA PHE A 157 -2.61 -10.80 -11.24
C PHE A 157 -3.79 -11.01 -12.18
N ARG A 158 -5.00 -10.72 -11.69
CA ARG A 158 -6.21 -10.69 -12.51
C ARG A 158 -6.37 -9.29 -13.10
N LYS A 159 -6.20 -9.16 -14.42
CA LYS A 159 -6.50 -7.91 -15.12
C LYS A 159 -8.02 -7.76 -15.24
N GLU A 160 -8.59 -6.75 -14.61
CA GLU A 160 -10.02 -6.44 -14.76
C GLU A 160 -10.30 -5.87 -16.15
N ASN A 161 -11.43 -6.30 -16.74
CA ASN A 161 -11.87 -5.81 -18.04
C ASN A 161 -12.67 -4.52 -17.84
N SER A 162 -12.18 -3.39 -18.38
CA SER A 162 -12.77 -2.05 -18.20
C SER A 162 -14.24 -1.98 -18.63
N GLN A 163 -14.62 -2.74 -19.67
CA GLN A 163 -16.01 -2.83 -20.14
C GLN A 163 -16.94 -3.40 -19.06
N LYS A 164 -16.48 -4.44 -18.34
CA LYS A 164 -17.25 -5.07 -17.26
C LYS A 164 -17.39 -4.14 -16.06
N ALA A 165 -16.34 -3.39 -15.71
CA ALA A 165 -16.39 -2.41 -14.62
C ALA A 165 -17.42 -1.29 -14.87
N PHE A 166 -17.51 -0.81 -16.12
CA PHE A 166 -18.53 0.17 -16.51
C PHE A 166 -19.95 -0.39 -16.36
N ASP A 167 -20.20 -1.60 -16.88
CA ASP A 167 -21.51 -2.23 -16.79
C ASP A 167 -21.94 -2.49 -15.33
N ILE A 168 -21.00 -2.89 -14.47
CA ILE A 168 -21.24 -3.06 -13.02
C ILE A 168 -21.62 -1.72 -12.36
N THR A 169 -20.95 -0.64 -12.75
CA THR A 169 -21.24 0.70 -12.22
C THR A 169 -22.65 1.16 -12.61
N VAL A 170 -23.03 0.98 -13.88
CA VAL A 170 -24.38 1.32 -14.37
C VAL A 170 -25.45 0.48 -13.65
N HIS A 171 -25.22 -0.81 -13.46
CA HIS A 171 -26.11 -1.67 -12.68
C HIS A 171 -26.30 -1.16 -11.24
N GLY A 172 -25.20 -0.83 -10.56
CA GLY A 172 -25.22 -0.30 -9.20
C GLY A 172 -25.98 1.03 -9.08
N ILE A 173 -25.79 1.94 -10.04
CA ILE A 173 -26.51 3.23 -10.08
C ILE A 173 -28.02 3.02 -10.27
N LEU A 174 -28.43 2.13 -11.19
CA LEU A 174 -29.85 1.83 -11.41
C LEU A 174 -30.50 1.22 -10.17
N LEU A 175 -29.80 0.33 -9.46
CA LEU A 175 -30.30 -0.30 -8.25
C LEU A 175 -30.40 0.71 -7.09
N TRP A 176 -29.38 1.56 -6.91
CA TRP A 176 -29.37 2.62 -5.90
C TRP A 176 -30.47 3.66 -6.13
N ALA A 177 -30.62 4.15 -7.37
CA ALA A 177 -31.65 5.13 -7.71
C ALA A 177 -33.06 4.59 -7.42
N SER A 178 -33.29 3.30 -7.66
CA SER A 178 -34.57 2.68 -7.37
C SER A 178 -34.75 2.36 -5.88
N MET A 179 -33.99 1.42 -5.34
CA MET A 179 -34.20 0.88 -3.99
C MET A 179 -33.66 1.80 -2.89
N GLY A 180 -32.60 2.54 -3.17
CA GLY A 180 -31.96 3.44 -2.21
C GLY A 180 -32.65 4.79 -2.10
N PHE A 181 -33.26 5.28 -3.18
CA PHE A 181 -33.82 6.64 -3.23
C PHE A 181 -35.33 6.68 -3.50
N LEU A 182 -35.79 6.22 -4.67
CA LEU A 182 -37.20 6.36 -5.05
C LEU A 182 -38.14 5.57 -4.13
N MET A 183 -37.77 4.37 -3.72
CA MET A 183 -38.62 3.52 -2.89
C MET A 183 -38.84 4.09 -1.46
N PRO A 184 -37.81 4.54 -0.71
CA PRO A 184 -38.00 5.27 0.54
C PRO A 184 -38.80 6.56 0.40
N VAL A 185 -38.56 7.35 -0.66
CA VAL A 185 -39.32 8.59 -0.95
C VAL A 185 -40.80 8.27 -1.19
N GLY A 186 -41.11 7.20 -1.92
CA GLY A 186 -42.46 6.68 -2.06
C GLY A 186 -43.10 6.33 -0.71
N ILE A 187 -42.38 5.63 0.18
CA ILE A 187 -42.92 5.24 1.49
C ILE A 187 -43.11 6.46 2.41
N LEU A 188 -42.20 7.44 2.36
CA LEU A 188 -42.29 8.65 3.16
C LEU A 188 -43.46 9.54 2.73
N THR A 189 -43.67 9.71 1.42
CA THR A 189 -44.79 10.51 0.87
C THR A 189 -46.16 9.98 1.28
N ILE A 190 -46.35 8.64 1.32
CA ILE A 190 -47.61 8.05 1.79
C ILE A 190 -47.77 8.14 3.32
N ARG A 191 -46.67 8.08 4.09
CA ARG A 191 -46.70 8.31 5.55
C ARG A 191 -47.09 9.75 5.87
N MET A 192 -46.54 10.74 5.17
CA MET A 192 -46.92 12.16 5.30
C MET A 192 -48.38 12.44 4.88
N SER A 193 -48.96 11.61 4.00
CA SER A 193 -50.38 11.69 3.64
C SER A 193 -51.34 11.15 4.73
N SER A 194 -50.80 10.40 5.71
CA SER A 194 -51.56 9.78 6.81
C SER A 194 -51.65 10.63 8.08
N THR A 195 -50.88 11.72 8.17
CA THR A 195 -50.91 12.68 9.28
C THR A 195 -52.21 13.50 9.26
N LYS A 196 -52.75 13.80 10.44
CA LYS A 196 -54.10 14.37 10.65
C LYS A 196 -54.30 15.81 10.15
N GLU A 197 -53.24 16.49 9.70
CA GLU A 197 -53.24 17.93 9.38
C GLU A 197 -53.35 18.25 7.87
N CYS A 198 -53.41 17.24 6.99
CA CYS A 198 -53.37 17.45 5.54
C CYS A 198 -54.75 17.79 4.93
N ARG A 199 -54.81 18.89 4.17
CA ARG A 199 -55.98 19.28 3.34
C ARG A 199 -56.33 18.18 2.30
N PRO A 200 -57.61 17.98 1.98
CA PRO A 200 -58.06 16.88 1.11
C PRO A 200 -57.53 16.93 -0.33
N SER A 201 -57.24 18.11 -0.88
CA SER A 201 -56.59 18.28 -2.19
C SER A 201 -55.13 17.82 -2.18
N THR A 202 -54.37 18.22 -1.15
CA THR A 202 -52.97 17.82 -0.93
C THR A 202 -52.83 16.31 -0.76
N ARG A 203 -53.82 15.67 -0.11
CA ARG A 203 -53.84 14.20 0.07
C ARG A 203 -53.92 13.43 -1.24
N LYS A 204 -54.74 13.91 -2.19
CA LYS A 204 -54.84 13.33 -3.54
C LYS A 204 -53.53 13.49 -4.31
N ILE A 205 -52.92 14.67 -4.25
CA ILE A 205 -51.63 14.95 -4.90
C ILE A 205 -50.54 14.01 -4.36
N LEU A 206 -50.41 13.89 -3.04
CA LEU A 206 -49.43 13.00 -2.40
C LEU A 206 -49.65 11.52 -2.75
N PHE A 207 -50.90 11.10 -2.96
CA PHE A 207 -51.22 9.74 -3.40
C PHE A 207 -50.77 9.47 -4.85
N TYR A 208 -51.01 10.41 -5.77
CA TYR A 208 -50.54 10.29 -7.16
C TYR A 208 -49.01 10.35 -7.24
N VAL A 209 -48.37 11.22 -6.45
CA VAL A 209 -46.89 11.28 -6.35
C VAL A 209 -46.33 9.95 -5.85
N HIS A 210 -46.92 9.36 -4.81
CA HIS A 210 -46.54 8.04 -4.33
C HIS A 210 -46.65 6.96 -5.42
N ALA A 211 -47.78 6.90 -6.13
CA ALA A 211 -48.00 5.92 -7.19
C ALA A 211 -47.00 6.07 -8.34
N VAL A 212 -46.73 7.29 -8.80
CA VAL A 212 -45.78 7.58 -9.88
C VAL A 212 -44.37 7.19 -9.48
N VAL A 213 -43.93 7.56 -8.27
CA VAL A 213 -42.59 7.23 -7.76
C VAL A 213 -42.39 5.72 -7.60
N GLN A 214 -43.42 4.99 -7.15
CA GLN A 214 -43.36 3.53 -7.05
C GLN A 214 -43.29 2.83 -8.42
N VAL A 215 -44.07 3.29 -9.40
CA VAL A 215 -44.02 2.73 -10.76
C VAL A 215 -42.64 2.97 -11.40
N LEU A 216 -42.07 4.17 -11.22
CA LEU A 216 -40.74 4.50 -11.74
C LEU A 216 -39.63 3.66 -11.07
N SER A 217 -39.72 3.44 -9.76
CA SER A 217 -38.80 2.57 -9.02
C SER A 217 -38.81 1.13 -9.56
N ILE A 218 -39.99 0.56 -9.80
CA ILE A 218 -40.11 -0.80 -10.36
C ILE A 218 -39.48 -0.88 -11.75
N LEU A 219 -39.73 0.11 -12.62
CA LEU A 219 -39.16 0.16 -13.97
C LEU A 219 -37.63 0.22 -13.95
N LEU A 220 -37.02 1.00 -13.07
CA LEU A 220 -35.56 1.07 -12.97
C LEU A 220 -34.94 -0.25 -12.46
N VAL A 221 -35.61 -0.93 -11.52
CA VAL A 221 -35.18 -2.24 -11.03
C VAL A 221 -35.30 -3.32 -12.11
N THR A 222 -36.35 -3.28 -12.95
CA THR A 222 -36.49 -4.25 -14.06
C THR A 222 -35.38 -4.07 -15.09
N VAL A 223 -35.03 -2.82 -15.44
CA VAL A 223 -33.91 -2.51 -16.35
C VAL A 223 -32.59 -2.99 -15.75
N GLY A 224 -32.34 -2.73 -14.47
CA GLY A 224 -31.15 -3.20 -13.76
C GLY A 224 -31.03 -4.73 -13.75
N ALA A 225 -32.12 -5.45 -13.52
CA ALA A 225 -32.17 -6.91 -13.54
C ALA A 225 -31.90 -7.49 -14.94
N VAL A 226 -32.48 -6.92 -15.99
CA VAL A 226 -32.24 -7.35 -17.38
C VAL A 226 -30.78 -7.13 -17.79
N LEU A 227 -30.20 -5.97 -17.43
CA LEU A 227 -28.78 -5.69 -17.65
C LEU A 227 -27.92 -6.76 -16.96
N SER A 228 -28.30 -7.14 -15.73
CA SER A 228 -27.56 -8.14 -14.97
C SER A 228 -27.55 -9.51 -15.63
N ILE A 229 -28.69 -9.96 -16.14
CA ILE A 229 -28.84 -11.28 -16.77
C ILE A 229 -28.08 -11.33 -18.11
N ARG A 230 -28.12 -10.25 -18.90
CA ARG A 230 -27.51 -10.24 -20.24
C ARG A 230 -26.00 -9.99 -20.24
N LYS A 231 -25.48 -9.20 -19.32
CA LYS A 231 -24.07 -8.74 -19.37
C LYS A 231 -23.14 -9.39 -18.36
N PHE A 232 -23.67 -9.97 -17.28
CA PHE A 232 -22.86 -10.55 -16.20
C PHE A 232 -22.87 -12.08 -16.20
N GLU A 233 -22.90 -12.74 -17.38
CA GLU A 233 -22.81 -14.20 -17.58
C GLU A 233 -21.97 -14.91 -16.50
N ASN A 234 -22.62 -15.41 -15.44
CA ASN A 234 -22.01 -16.08 -14.28
C ASN A 234 -20.80 -15.36 -13.64
N ALA A 235 -20.69 -14.04 -13.79
CA ALA A 235 -19.60 -13.24 -13.24
C ALA A 235 -19.74 -13.00 -11.73
N PHE A 236 -20.95 -13.14 -11.21
CA PHE A 236 -21.27 -13.04 -9.80
C PHE A 236 -21.64 -14.42 -9.24
N ASP A 237 -21.25 -14.68 -8.00
CA ASP A 237 -21.62 -15.91 -7.29
C ASP A 237 -23.14 -16.12 -7.30
N ASN A 238 -23.55 -17.39 -7.32
CA ASN A 238 -24.95 -17.82 -7.26
C ASN A 238 -25.75 -17.13 -6.14
N SER A 239 -25.08 -16.72 -5.06
CA SER A 239 -25.66 -15.96 -3.95
C SER A 239 -26.17 -14.57 -4.37
N HIS A 240 -25.44 -13.82 -5.19
CA HIS A 240 -25.83 -12.47 -5.61
C HIS A 240 -27.08 -12.50 -6.51
N GLN A 241 -27.13 -13.44 -7.44
CA GLN A 241 -28.30 -13.63 -8.32
C GLN A 241 -29.55 -14.05 -7.53
N ARG A 242 -29.40 -14.91 -6.51
CA ARG A 242 -30.50 -15.33 -5.63
C ARG A 242 -31.03 -14.19 -4.76
N ILE A 243 -30.13 -13.38 -4.20
CA ILE A 243 -30.50 -12.19 -3.41
C ILE A 243 -31.22 -11.17 -4.31
N GLY A 244 -30.70 -10.92 -5.51
CA GLY A 244 -31.34 -10.02 -6.48
C GLY A 244 -32.76 -10.47 -6.86
N LEU A 245 -32.96 -11.76 -7.10
CA LEU A 245 -34.28 -12.33 -7.41
C LEU A 245 -35.25 -12.25 -6.22
N ALA A 246 -34.77 -12.53 -5.01
CA ALA A 246 -35.58 -12.45 -3.79
C ALA A 246 -36.07 -11.01 -3.51
N LEU A 247 -35.18 -10.03 -3.68
CA LEU A 247 -35.52 -8.61 -3.55
C LEU A 247 -36.52 -8.16 -4.62
N TYR A 248 -36.34 -8.61 -5.87
CA TYR A 248 -37.26 -8.32 -6.96
C TYR A 248 -38.68 -8.84 -6.68
N ILE A 249 -38.80 -10.07 -6.17
CA ILE A 249 -40.09 -10.67 -5.79
C ILE A 249 -40.72 -9.93 -4.60
N ALA A 250 -39.92 -9.54 -3.59
CA ALA A 250 -40.40 -8.81 -2.41
C ALA A 250 -41.00 -7.43 -2.77
N ILE A 251 -40.44 -6.75 -3.77
CA ILE A 251 -40.94 -5.46 -4.27
C ILE A 251 -42.35 -5.64 -4.88
N TYR A 252 -42.54 -6.65 -5.75
CA TYR A 252 -43.86 -6.93 -6.32
C TYR A 252 -44.88 -7.32 -5.24
N LEU A 253 -44.46 -8.08 -4.23
CA LEU A 253 -45.33 -8.48 -3.13
C LEU A 253 -45.85 -7.28 -2.33
N GLN A 254 -45.02 -6.25 -2.12
CA GLN A 254 -45.43 -5.02 -1.42
C GLN A 254 -46.54 -4.26 -2.17
N VAL A 255 -46.49 -4.20 -3.51
CA VAL A 255 -47.54 -3.58 -4.33
C VAL A 255 -48.89 -4.28 -4.10
N PHE A 256 -48.91 -5.61 -3.99
CA PHE A 256 -50.12 -6.37 -3.70
C PHE A 256 -50.65 -6.19 -2.27
N THR A 257 -49.77 -6.03 -1.27
CA THR A 257 -50.20 -5.79 0.12
C THR A 257 -50.88 -4.42 0.33
N GLY A 258 -50.65 -3.45 -0.55
CA GLY A 258 -51.34 -2.15 -0.55
C GLY A 258 -52.86 -2.26 -0.79
N PHE A 259 -53.29 -3.25 -1.58
CA PHE A 259 -54.71 -3.47 -1.89
C PHE A 259 -55.49 -4.23 -0.80
N ARG A 260 -54.82 -4.83 0.18
CA ARG A 260 -55.41 -5.66 1.26
C ARG A 260 -55.32 -5.04 2.67
N ARG A 261 -55.26 -3.71 2.81
CA ARG A 261 -55.26 -3.05 4.14
C ARG A 261 -56.67 -3.02 4.77
N PRO A 262 -56.90 -3.58 5.98
CA PRO A 262 -58.19 -3.51 6.66
C PRO A 262 -58.47 -2.11 7.23
N LYS A 263 -59.74 -1.70 7.29
CA LYS A 263 -60.19 -0.42 7.86
C LYS A 263 -59.94 -0.39 9.38
N ARG A 264 -59.24 0.65 9.87
CA ARG A 264 -58.96 0.83 11.31
C ARG A 264 -60.16 1.46 12.03
N TYR A 265 -60.66 0.79 13.06
CA TYR A 265 -61.57 1.33 14.08
C TYR A 265 -60.75 1.77 15.30
N ASN A 266 -61.08 2.94 15.88
CA ASN A 266 -60.41 3.51 17.05
C ASN A 266 -60.81 2.78 18.34
N ARG A 267 -59.85 2.41 19.19
CA ARG A 267 -60.09 2.26 20.62
C ARG A 267 -58.84 2.63 21.41
N MET A 268 -58.91 3.77 22.09
CA MET A 268 -58.06 4.09 23.23
C MET A 268 -58.48 3.19 24.40
N LEU A 269 -57.52 2.55 25.08
CA LEU A 269 -57.52 2.31 26.53
C LEU A 269 -56.28 1.51 26.95
N GLY A 270 -55.56 2.06 27.94
CA GLY A 270 -54.84 1.34 28.98
C GLY A 270 -53.52 0.64 28.60
N ARG A 271 -52.38 1.21 29.01
CA ARG A 271 -51.24 0.40 29.46
C ARG A 271 -50.40 1.13 30.53
N ASN A 272 -50.10 0.35 31.56
CA ASN A 272 -49.32 0.61 32.78
C ASN A 272 -47.92 1.19 32.53
N PRO A 273 -47.31 1.90 33.51
CA PRO A 273 -45.97 2.47 33.39
C PRO A 273 -44.80 1.53 33.79
N ASP A 274 -44.97 0.21 33.76
CA ASP A 274 -43.98 -0.76 34.30
C ASP A 274 -43.37 -1.72 33.26
N CYS A 275 -43.02 -1.25 32.06
CA CYS A 275 -42.29 -2.07 31.08
C CYS A 275 -41.16 -1.29 30.40
N LEU A 276 -40.11 -0.97 31.14
CA LEU A 276 -38.79 -0.62 30.61
C LEU A 276 -37.78 -1.68 31.05
N HIS A 277 -37.94 -2.92 30.58
CA HIS A 277 -36.85 -3.88 30.54
C HIS A 277 -36.30 -3.96 29.11
N ARG A 278 -35.03 -3.59 28.95
CA ARG A 278 -34.22 -3.91 27.76
C ARG A 278 -33.99 -5.41 27.75
N GLU A 279 -34.70 -6.14 26.91
CA GLU A 279 -34.54 -7.60 26.80
C GLU A 279 -33.57 -7.95 25.67
N SER A 280 -32.33 -8.25 26.06
CA SER A 280 -31.44 -9.12 25.27
C SER A 280 -31.83 -10.57 25.51
N TRP A 281 -31.94 -11.39 24.46
CA TRP A 281 -32.24 -12.82 24.60
C TRP A 281 -31.24 -13.70 23.82
N VAL A 282 -31.07 -14.93 24.27
CA VAL A 282 -30.19 -15.93 23.63
C VAL A 282 -30.99 -16.74 22.62
N GLY A 283 -30.53 -16.77 21.37
CA GLY A 283 -31.14 -17.55 20.30
C GLY A 283 -30.86 -19.05 20.40
N PRO A 284 -31.58 -19.90 19.65
CA PRO A 284 -31.37 -21.36 19.62
C PRO A 284 -29.97 -21.79 19.15
N ASP A 285 -29.23 -20.87 18.54
CA ASP A 285 -27.85 -20.97 18.07
C ASP A 285 -26.81 -20.56 19.13
N GLY A 286 -27.25 -20.19 20.33
CA GLY A 286 -26.40 -19.74 21.44
C GLY A 286 -25.92 -18.29 21.32
N LYS A 287 -26.36 -17.52 20.31
CA LYS A 287 -25.95 -16.12 20.10
C LYS A 287 -26.90 -15.15 20.81
N VAL A 288 -26.36 -14.02 21.32
CA VAL A 288 -27.16 -12.97 21.99
C VAL A 288 -27.68 -11.99 20.95
N TYR A 289 -28.99 -11.81 20.88
CA TYR A 289 -29.67 -10.89 19.97
C TYR A 289 -30.15 -9.65 20.72
N HIS A 290 -30.05 -8.50 20.07
CA HIS A 290 -30.62 -7.25 20.55
C HIS A 290 -31.19 -6.41 19.40
N SER A 291 -32.07 -5.47 19.75
CA SER A 291 -32.71 -4.54 18.82
C SER A 291 -32.65 -3.14 19.40
N HIS A 292 -32.19 -2.19 18.60
CA HIS A 292 -32.29 -0.76 18.89
C HIS A 292 -33.24 -0.13 17.85
N ASP A 293 -34.03 0.84 18.30
CA ASP A 293 -34.87 1.72 17.46
C ASP A 293 -35.88 1.03 16.54
N GLY A 294 -36.40 -0.13 16.95
CA GLY A 294 -37.45 -0.85 16.22
C GLY A 294 -36.98 -1.52 14.93
N LEU A 295 -35.67 -1.69 14.75
CA LEU A 295 -35.07 -2.45 13.66
C LEU A 295 -35.03 -3.96 13.98
N ALA A 296 -34.90 -4.78 12.94
CA ALA A 296 -34.84 -6.24 13.06
C ALA A 296 -33.72 -6.65 14.05
N PRO A 297 -33.99 -7.62 14.94
CA PRO A 297 -32.99 -8.10 15.89
C PRO A 297 -31.79 -8.64 15.13
N HIS A 298 -30.59 -8.22 15.51
CA HIS A 298 -29.36 -8.70 14.91
C HIS A 298 -28.40 -9.16 16.00
N SER A 299 -27.59 -10.17 15.66
CA SER A 299 -26.47 -10.61 16.48
C SER A 299 -25.19 -10.12 15.80
N HIS A 300 -24.30 -9.51 16.58
CA HIS A 300 -22.91 -9.38 16.20
C HIS A 300 -22.22 -10.62 16.71
N GLU A 301 -21.46 -11.31 15.86
CA GLU A 301 -20.45 -12.22 16.36
C GLU A 301 -19.43 -11.33 17.08
N PRO A 302 -19.29 -11.40 18.43
CA PRO A 302 -18.46 -10.44 19.12
C PRO A 302 -17.02 -10.69 18.69
N ILE A 303 -16.43 -9.78 17.92
CA ILE A 303 -15.00 -9.52 18.10
C ILE A 303 -14.93 -8.90 19.49
N TYR A 304 -14.76 -9.75 20.50
CA TYR A 304 -14.97 -9.41 21.91
C TYR A 304 -14.16 -8.19 22.36
N SER A 305 -13.08 -7.87 21.66
CA SER A 305 -12.30 -6.67 21.90
C SER A 305 -11.38 -6.36 20.70
N PRO A 306 -11.09 -5.08 20.39
CA PRO A 306 -9.99 -4.67 19.51
C PRO A 306 -8.58 -5.04 20.04
N GLY A 307 -8.51 -5.77 21.14
CA GLY A 307 -7.30 -6.08 21.90
C GLY A 307 -7.34 -5.38 23.25
N TYR A 308 -6.75 -6.00 24.27
CA TYR A 308 -6.62 -5.41 25.60
C TYR A 308 -5.20 -4.88 25.77
N PHE A 309 -5.06 -3.63 26.21
CA PHE A 309 -3.75 -3.02 26.49
C PHE A 309 -2.94 -3.83 27.50
N THR A 310 -3.62 -4.41 28.50
CA THR A 310 -3.05 -5.31 29.52
C THR A 310 -2.54 -6.64 28.95
N ARG A 311 -3.03 -7.06 27.78
CA ARG A 311 -2.65 -8.32 27.10
C ARG A 311 -1.76 -8.09 25.88
N ARG A 312 -1.23 -6.87 25.70
CA ARG A 312 -0.30 -6.57 24.61
C ARG A 312 1.02 -7.32 24.79
N ALA A 313 1.74 -7.53 23.70
CA ALA A 313 3.09 -8.07 23.77
C ALA A 313 3.96 -7.14 24.65
N PRO A 314 4.56 -7.64 25.75
CA PRO A 314 5.41 -6.84 26.62
C PRO A 314 6.73 -6.49 25.90
N PRO A 315 7.47 -5.48 26.39
CA PRO A 315 8.84 -5.25 25.97
C PRO A 315 9.70 -6.51 26.12
N LEU A 316 10.66 -6.70 25.21
CA LEU A 316 11.53 -7.88 25.22
C LEU A 316 12.51 -7.79 26.40
N ALA A 317 12.26 -8.55 27.47
CA ALA A 317 13.02 -8.47 28.72
C ALA A 317 14.51 -8.89 28.59
N ASN A 318 14.85 -9.70 27.60
CA ASN A 318 16.20 -10.25 27.39
C ASN A 318 16.95 -9.58 26.24
N ARG A 319 16.61 -8.34 25.89
CA ARG A 319 17.24 -7.64 24.76
C ARG A 319 18.62 -7.12 25.13
N ASP A 320 19.62 -7.39 24.27
CA ASP A 320 20.95 -6.80 24.40
C ASP A 320 20.97 -5.41 23.74
N PHE A 321 21.04 -4.37 24.57
CA PHE A 321 21.10 -2.99 24.09
C PHE A 321 22.48 -2.59 23.54
N GLY A 322 23.49 -3.44 23.71
CA GLY A 322 24.81 -3.26 23.08
C GLY A 322 24.81 -3.59 21.58
N GLU A 323 23.98 -4.53 21.13
CA GLU A 323 23.81 -4.86 19.70
C GLU A 323 22.94 -3.82 19.00
N ARG A 324 21.81 -3.45 19.62
CA ARG A 324 20.94 -2.39 19.14
C ARG A 324 20.36 -1.62 20.31
N ALA A 325 20.65 -0.32 20.31
CA ALA A 325 20.19 0.62 21.31
C ALA A 325 18.66 0.66 21.47
N PHE A 326 18.22 1.22 22.59
CA PHE A 326 16.80 1.28 22.95
C PHE A 326 16.01 2.03 21.87
N THR A 327 15.08 1.35 21.22
CA THR A 327 14.39 1.88 20.04
C THR A 327 12.98 2.36 20.38
N VAL A 328 12.71 3.64 20.13
CA VAL A 328 11.38 4.24 20.26
C VAL A 328 10.73 4.33 18.89
N GLY A 329 9.61 3.62 18.71
CA GLY A 329 8.79 3.67 17.51
C GLY A 329 7.73 4.76 17.59
N ILE A 330 7.68 5.65 16.60
CA ILE A 330 6.69 6.73 16.50
C ILE A 330 5.75 6.42 15.33
N GLY A 331 4.53 6.00 15.66
CA GLY A 331 3.51 5.55 14.71
C GLY A 331 2.31 6.50 14.62
N GLY A 332 1.60 6.50 13.49
CA GLY A 332 0.38 7.30 13.36
C GLY A 332 0.01 7.74 11.94
N PRO A 333 -1.23 8.19 11.71
CA PRO A 333 -1.69 8.68 10.41
C PRO A 333 -0.88 9.81 9.81
N VAL A 334 -0.99 9.96 8.48
CA VAL A 334 -0.41 11.08 7.73
C VAL A 334 -0.93 12.40 8.32
N GLY A 335 -0.03 13.36 8.55
CA GLY A 335 -0.39 14.70 9.02
C GLY A 335 -0.63 14.85 10.52
N THR A 336 -0.50 13.79 11.33
CA THR A 336 -0.75 13.83 12.79
C THR A 336 0.36 14.48 13.62
N GLY A 337 1.52 14.74 13.01
CA GLY A 337 2.66 15.39 13.67
C GLY A 337 3.75 14.45 14.15
N LYS A 338 3.90 13.26 13.56
CA LYS A 338 4.98 12.29 13.86
C LYS A 338 6.37 12.91 13.75
N THR A 339 6.70 13.45 12.57
CA THR A 339 7.99 14.09 12.28
C THR A 339 8.26 15.27 13.21
N ALA A 340 7.22 16.04 13.57
CA ALA A 340 7.32 17.14 14.52
C ALA A 340 7.61 16.65 15.95
N LEU A 341 6.99 15.55 16.39
CA LEU A 341 7.30 14.90 17.66
C LEU A 341 8.74 14.37 17.69
N MET A 342 9.18 13.76 16.60
CA MET A 342 10.54 13.27 16.46
C MET A 342 11.56 14.42 16.55
N LEU A 343 11.29 15.57 15.91
CA LEU A 343 12.11 16.78 16.03
C LEU A 343 12.22 17.24 17.48
N ALA A 344 11.09 17.40 18.19
CA ALA A 344 11.08 17.84 19.58
C ALA A 344 11.81 16.88 20.53
N LEU A 345 11.70 15.56 20.28
CA LEU A 345 12.45 14.55 21.02
C LEU A 345 13.96 14.64 20.75
N CYS A 346 14.36 14.86 19.51
CA CYS A 346 15.76 15.09 19.17
C CYS A 346 16.31 16.34 19.88
N GLU A 347 15.59 17.47 19.81
CA GLU A 347 16.03 18.73 20.42
C GLU A 347 16.16 18.65 21.94
N SER A 348 15.27 17.91 22.60
CA SER A 348 15.28 17.77 24.07
C SER A 348 16.30 16.76 24.59
N LEU A 349 16.64 15.72 23.83
CA LEU A 349 17.46 14.60 24.32
C LEU A 349 18.89 14.58 23.79
N ARG A 350 19.19 15.27 22.68
CA ARG A 350 20.49 15.15 21.98
C ARG A 350 21.71 15.66 22.77
N ASP A 351 21.48 16.51 23.78
CA ASP A 351 22.55 17.08 24.60
C ASP A 351 22.92 16.15 25.78
N GLU A 352 22.02 15.24 26.16
CA GLU A 352 22.20 14.28 27.26
C GLU A 352 22.48 12.86 26.78
N TYR A 353 21.97 12.47 25.61
CA TYR A 353 22.05 11.12 25.07
C TYR A 353 22.60 11.09 23.64
N SER A 354 23.33 10.03 23.28
CA SER A 354 23.72 9.78 21.89
C SER A 354 22.51 9.27 21.09
N LEU A 355 21.95 10.12 20.22
CA LEU A 355 20.76 9.79 19.42
C LEU A 355 21.09 9.45 17.97
N ALA A 356 20.23 8.62 17.36
CA ALA A 356 20.12 8.51 15.92
C ALA A 356 18.67 8.28 15.49
N ALA A 357 18.36 8.62 14.24
CA ALA A 357 16.99 8.72 13.73
C ALA A 357 16.82 7.95 12.41
N VAL A 358 15.77 7.16 12.31
CA VAL A 358 15.32 6.50 11.09
C VAL A 358 13.90 6.97 10.77
N THR A 359 13.70 7.56 9.60
CA THR A 359 12.39 8.03 9.13
C THR A 359 11.94 7.19 7.96
N ASN A 360 10.66 6.87 7.91
CA ASN A 360 10.09 6.04 6.85
C ASN A 360 9.11 6.84 6.01
N ASP A 361 9.25 6.75 4.69
CA ASP A 361 8.24 7.26 3.76
C ASP A 361 8.05 6.28 2.58
N ILE A 362 7.00 6.46 1.79
CA ILE A 362 6.63 5.51 0.73
C ILE A 362 7.59 5.64 -0.45
N PHE A 363 7.74 6.85 -0.99
CA PHE A 363 8.52 7.10 -2.21
C PHE A 363 9.42 8.34 -2.12
N THR A 364 9.48 9.01 -0.97
CA THR A 364 10.28 10.23 -0.80
C THR A 364 11.20 10.12 0.42
N LYS A 365 12.01 11.16 0.62
CA LYS A 365 12.88 11.32 1.80
C LYS A 365 12.50 12.57 2.60
N GLU A 366 11.31 13.10 2.37
CA GLU A 366 10.90 14.42 2.86
C GLU A 366 10.94 14.51 4.39
N ASP A 367 10.52 13.47 5.11
CA ASP A 367 10.57 13.44 6.58
C ASP A 367 12.01 13.50 7.12
N GLY A 368 12.94 12.78 6.49
CA GLY A 368 14.36 12.84 6.87
C GLY A 368 15.01 14.19 6.51
N GLU A 369 14.71 14.72 5.33
CA GLU A 369 15.17 16.04 4.88
C GLU A 369 14.60 17.16 5.76
N PHE A 370 13.36 17.01 6.23
CA PHE A 370 12.74 17.92 7.19
C PHE A 370 13.54 17.97 8.49
N LEU A 371 13.91 16.83 9.07
CA LEU A 371 14.72 16.79 10.30
C LEU A 371 16.11 17.41 10.11
N ILE A 372 16.77 17.13 8.98
CA ILE A 372 18.08 17.72 8.65
C ILE A 372 17.97 19.24 8.55
N LYS A 373 16.96 19.74 7.82
CA LYS A 373 16.75 21.17 7.59
C LYS A 373 16.49 21.95 8.88
N HIS A 374 15.79 21.34 9.83
CA HIS A 374 15.52 21.94 11.14
C HIS A 374 16.64 21.68 12.16
N GLY A 375 17.72 21.01 11.74
CA GLY A 375 18.87 20.75 12.59
C GLY A 375 18.55 19.84 13.77
N ALA A 376 17.67 18.85 13.60
CA ALA A 376 17.30 17.91 14.66
C ALA A 376 18.54 17.17 15.21
N LEU A 377 19.33 16.58 14.30
CA LEU A 377 20.59 15.89 14.53
C LEU A 377 21.54 16.15 13.34
N PRO A 378 22.85 15.89 13.46
CA PRO A 378 23.76 15.83 12.33
C PRO A 378 23.23 14.88 11.23
N GLU A 379 23.39 15.26 9.95
CA GLU A 379 22.84 14.53 8.79
C GLU A 379 23.26 13.05 8.81
N GLU A 380 24.49 12.78 9.21
CA GLU A 380 25.06 11.44 9.25
C GLU A 380 24.41 10.51 10.29
N ARG A 381 23.62 11.06 11.24
CA ARG A 381 22.84 10.32 12.25
C ARG A 381 21.39 10.11 11.85
N ILE A 382 20.97 10.62 10.69
CA ILE A 382 19.62 10.48 10.16
C ILE A 382 19.66 9.51 8.96
N ARG A 383 18.70 8.59 8.89
CA ARG A 383 18.51 7.68 7.74
C ARG A 383 17.06 7.76 7.26
N ALA A 384 16.89 8.21 6.02
CA ALA A 384 15.59 8.19 5.34
C ALA A 384 15.42 6.87 4.58
N VAL A 385 14.42 6.09 4.97
CA VAL A 385 14.08 4.77 4.41
C VAL A 385 12.84 4.91 3.53
N GLU A 386 13.00 4.55 2.25
CA GLU A 386 11.89 4.46 1.29
C GLU A 386 11.31 3.04 1.33
N THR A 387 10.12 2.90 1.90
CA THR A 387 9.42 1.61 2.07
C THR A 387 8.91 1.02 0.75
N GLY A 388 8.64 1.85 -0.26
CA GLY A 388 8.19 1.44 -1.59
C GLY A 388 6.80 0.79 -1.67
N GLY A 389 6.08 0.71 -0.55
CA GLY A 389 4.85 -0.07 -0.43
C GLY A 389 4.00 0.28 0.79
N CYS A 390 3.32 -0.71 1.38
CA CYS A 390 2.38 -0.47 2.48
C CYS A 390 3.13 -0.21 3.80
N PRO A 391 2.97 0.96 4.47
CA PRO A 391 3.81 1.32 5.59
C PRO A 391 3.67 0.41 6.81
N HIS A 392 2.48 -0.14 7.10
CA HIS A 392 2.32 -1.09 8.22
C HIS A 392 3.16 -2.36 8.04
N ALA A 393 3.36 -2.84 6.81
CA ALA A 393 4.15 -4.05 6.57
C ALA A 393 5.61 -3.82 6.97
N ALA A 394 6.15 -2.64 6.64
CA ALA A 394 7.54 -2.26 6.92
C ALA A 394 7.87 -2.14 8.42
N ILE A 395 6.88 -1.90 9.28
CA ILE A 395 7.08 -1.77 10.73
C ILE A 395 6.61 -2.97 11.55
N ARG A 396 5.90 -3.92 10.92
CA ARG A 396 5.26 -5.05 11.62
C ARG A 396 5.56 -6.43 11.04
N GLU A 397 5.46 -6.59 9.72
CA GLU A 397 5.54 -7.90 9.05
C GLU A 397 6.94 -8.17 8.49
N ASP A 398 7.53 -7.18 7.84
CA ASP A 398 8.90 -7.23 7.30
C ASP A 398 9.67 -5.99 7.79
N ILE A 399 10.22 -6.11 8.99
CA ILE A 399 10.94 -5.03 9.67
C ILE A 399 12.39 -4.87 9.21
N SER A 400 12.86 -5.74 8.30
CA SER A 400 14.27 -5.83 7.91
C SER A 400 14.81 -4.53 7.32
N ILE A 401 13.97 -3.79 6.59
CA ILE A 401 14.33 -2.51 5.98
C ILE A 401 14.67 -1.42 7.00
N ASN A 402 14.09 -1.51 8.21
CA ASN A 402 14.35 -0.58 9.31
C ASN A 402 15.42 -1.09 10.25
N LEU A 403 15.46 -2.40 10.48
CA LEU A 403 16.39 -3.04 11.40
C LEU A 403 17.85 -2.81 10.97
N GLY A 404 18.16 -2.95 9.69
CA GLY A 404 19.52 -2.74 9.17
C GLY A 404 20.07 -1.34 9.47
N PRO A 405 19.38 -0.25 9.07
CA PRO A 405 19.78 1.12 9.41
C PRO A 405 19.87 1.38 10.91
N LEU A 406 18.96 0.83 11.72
CA LEU A 406 18.99 0.99 13.18
C LEU A 406 20.24 0.35 13.80
N GLU A 407 20.60 -0.87 13.40
CA GLU A 407 21.80 -1.56 13.87
C GLU A 407 23.08 -0.87 13.38
N GLU A 408 23.09 -0.38 12.14
CA GLU A 408 24.21 0.40 11.59
C GLU A 408 24.46 1.66 12.41
N LEU A 409 23.41 2.47 12.64
CA LEU A 409 23.49 3.71 13.41
C LEU A 409 23.89 3.45 14.87
N SER A 410 23.32 2.41 15.49
CA SER A 410 23.67 1.98 16.85
C SER A 410 25.17 1.68 16.95
N ASN A 411 25.72 0.98 15.97
CA ASN A 411 27.13 0.59 15.98
C ASN A 411 28.08 1.74 15.66
N LEU A 412 27.75 2.57 14.66
CA LEU A 412 28.57 3.70 14.22
C LEU A 412 28.70 4.78 15.29
N TYR A 413 27.59 5.10 15.95
CA TYR A 413 27.53 6.25 16.86
C TYR A 413 27.44 5.87 18.33
N LYS A 414 27.42 4.56 18.63
CA LYS A 414 27.15 4.05 19.99
C LYS A 414 25.95 4.79 20.57
N ALA A 415 24.85 4.76 19.81
CA ALA A 415 23.63 5.44 20.20
C ALA A 415 23.11 4.83 21.51
N ASP A 416 22.58 5.66 22.39
CA ASP A 416 21.86 5.22 23.59
C ASP A 416 20.39 4.98 23.24
N ILE A 417 19.85 5.83 22.35
CA ILE A 417 18.45 5.81 21.92
C ILE A 417 18.36 5.95 20.41
N LEU A 418 17.51 5.12 19.81
CA LEU A 418 17.14 5.19 18.40
C LEU A 418 15.68 5.62 18.27
N LEU A 419 15.43 6.63 17.45
CA LEU A 419 14.08 7.04 17.08
C LEU A 419 13.75 6.44 15.71
N CYS A 420 12.63 5.74 15.61
CA CYS A 420 12.14 5.15 14.37
C CYS A 420 10.72 5.64 14.07
N GLU A 421 10.56 6.44 13.04
CA GLU A 421 9.25 6.88 12.57
C GLU A 421 8.66 5.87 11.58
N SER A 422 7.35 5.60 11.66
CA SER A 422 6.64 4.85 10.61
C SER A 422 6.22 5.78 9.47
N GLY A 423 6.14 5.26 8.24
CA GLY A 423 5.42 5.95 7.17
C GLY A 423 3.96 6.15 7.53
N GLY A 424 3.36 7.24 7.07
CA GLY A 424 1.97 7.55 7.44
C GLY A 424 0.99 6.49 6.95
N ASP A 425 0.23 5.90 7.87
CA ASP A 425 -0.75 4.83 7.59
C ASP A 425 -2.01 5.01 8.45
N ASN A 426 -3.11 4.34 8.11
CA ASN A 426 -4.35 4.43 8.86
C ASN A 426 -4.25 3.73 10.23
N LEU A 427 -5.34 3.73 11.00
CA LEU A 427 -5.43 3.21 12.39
C LEU A 427 -4.99 1.74 12.59
N ALA A 428 -4.75 1.00 11.51
CA ALA A 428 -4.37 -0.42 11.55
C ALA A 428 -2.88 -0.66 11.87
N ALA A 429 -2.02 0.35 11.72
CA ALA A 429 -0.58 0.21 11.87
C ALA A 429 -0.15 0.20 13.35
N ASN A 430 0.74 -0.73 13.71
CA ASN A 430 1.44 -0.76 15.00
C ASN A 430 2.81 -1.41 14.81
N PHE A 431 3.81 -0.98 15.55
CA PHE A 431 5.17 -1.54 15.47
C PHE A 431 5.20 -2.98 16.00
N SER A 432 6.03 -3.81 15.39
CA SER A 432 6.49 -5.07 16.01
C SER A 432 7.36 -4.75 17.22
N ARG A 433 7.23 -5.54 18.29
CA ARG A 433 8.14 -5.48 19.46
C ARG A 433 9.57 -5.86 19.13
N GLU A 434 9.78 -6.58 18.03
CA GLU A 434 11.13 -6.83 17.51
C GLU A 434 11.73 -5.57 16.90
N LEU A 435 10.93 -4.60 16.44
CA LEU A 435 11.43 -3.34 15.89
C LEU A 435 11.56 -2.25 16.96
N ALA A 436 10.52 -2.02 17.75
CA ALA A 436 10.47 -0.96 18.76
C ALA A 436 10.27 -1.51 20.18
N ASP A 437 11.11 -1.04 21.11
CA ASP A 437 11.03 -1.35 22.54
C ASP A 437 9.92 -0.57 23.23
N TYR A 438 9.76 0.69 22.82
CA TYR A 438 8.70 1.57 23.28
C TYR A 438 7.95 2.16 22.08
N ILE A 439 6.62 2.13 22.14
CA ILE A 439 5.78 2.55 21.01
C ILE A 439 4.95 3.76 21.42
N ILE A 440 5.18 4.89 20.74
CA ILE A 440 4.33 6.08 20.78
C ILE A 440 3.44 6.07 19.55
N TYR A 441 2.13 6.16 19.75
CA TYR A 441 1.18 6.30 18.65
C TYR A 441 0.49 7.65 18.72
N ILE A 442 0.55 8.43 17.64
CA ILE A 442 -0.03 9.77 17.58
C ILE A 442 -1.25 9.77 16.67
N ILE A 443 -2.33 10.34 17.19
CA ILE A 443 -3.53 10.70 16.45
C ILE A 443 -3.74 12.20 16.60
N ASP A 444 -4.59 12.79 15.76
CA ASP A 444 -4.91 14.21 15.87
C ASP A 444 -6.40 14.48 15.93
N VAL A 445 -6.74 15.66 16.46
CA VAL A 445 -8.12 16.11 16.56
C VAL A 445 -8.73 16.47 15.19
N SER A 446 -7.92 16.83 14.20
CA SER A 446 -8.41 17.05 12.82
C SER A 446 -9.03 15.81 12.17
N GLY A 447 -8.67 14.60 12.63
CA GLY A 447 -9.33 13.34 12.23
C GLY A 447 -10.75 13.17 12.80
N GLY A 448 -11.15 14.03 13.76
CA GLY A 448 -12.42 14.01 14.47
C GLY A 448 -12.39 13.23 15.78
N ASP A 449 -13.32 13.55 16.68
CA ASP A 449 -13.43 12.97 18.02
C ASP A 449 -13.70 11.45 18.04
N LYS A 450 -14.17 10.89 16.92
CA LYS A 450 -14.46 9.47 16.77
C LYS A 450 -13.21 8.60 16.58
N ILE A 451 -12.03 9.16 16.36
CA ILE A 451 -10.82 8.38 16.03
C ILE A 451 -10.44 7.38 17.14
N PRO A 452 -10.37 7.76 18.43
CA PRO A 452 -10.05 6.82 19.52
C PRO A 452 -10.96 5.58 19.52
N ARG A 453 -12.26 5.78 19.33
CA ARG A 453 -13.28 4.72 19.40
C ARG A 453 -13.23 3.70 18.26
N LYS A 454 -12.45 3.96 17.21
CA LYS A 454 -12.24 3.01 16.12
C LYS A 454 -11.37 1.84 16.55
N GLY A 455 -10.59 1.96 17.63
CA GLY A 455 -9.93 0.83 18.28
C GLY A 455 -8.90 0.11 17.41
N GLY A 456 -8.14 0.84 16.60
CA GLY A 456 -7.05 0.24 15.82
C GLY A 456 -5.89 -0.24 16.72
N PRO A 457 -5.04 -1.18 16.26
CA PRO A 457 -3.93 -1.71 17.05
C PRO A 457 -2.97 -0.64 17.60
N GLY A 458 -2.70 0.44 16.86
CA GLY A 458 -1.90 1.55 17.37
C GLY A 458 -2.56 2.24 18.58
N ILE A 459 -3.89 2.40 18.55
CA ILE A 459 -4.64 2.98 19.67
C ILE A 459 -4.69 2.01 20.85
N THR A 460 -4.88 0.71 20.64
CA THR A 460 -5.09 -0.24 21.74
C THR A 460 -3.81 -0.83 22.32
N GLN A 461 -2.72 -0.87 21.54
CA GLN A 461 -1.49 -1.60 21.89
C GLN A 461 -0.24 -0.73 22.04
N ALA A 462 -0.22 0.52 21.57
CA ALA A 462 0.94 1.39 21.79
C ALA A 462 1.12 1.71 23.27
N ASP A 463 2.36 1.83 23.73
CA ASP A 463 2.67 2.12 25.14
C ASP A 463 2.18 3.49 25.55
N LEU A 464 2.27 4.48 24.66
CA LEU A 464 1.71 5.82 24.84
C LEU A 464 0.86 6.23 23.63
N LEU A 465 -0.36 6.71 23.88
CA LEU A 465 -1.20 7.36 22.87
C LEU A 465 -1.09 8.88 23.03
N VAL A 466 -0.75 9.59 21.95
CA VAL A 466 -0.72 11.06 21.91
C VAL A 466 -1.89 11.56 21.06
N ILE A 467 -2.70 12.46 21.61
CA ILE A 467 -3.81 13.13 20.92
C ILE A 467 -3.40 14.57 20.65
N ASN A 468 -2.94 14.82 19.42
CA ASN A 468 -2.32 16.08 19.02
C ASN A 468 -3.31 17.07 18.41
N LYS A 469 -2.92 18.35 18.33
CA LYS A 469 -3.70 19.47 17.80
C LYS A 469 -4.99 19.75 18.57
N THR A 470 -4.96 19.71 19.90
CA THR A 470 -6.17 19.99 20.70
C THR A 470 -6.67 21.42 20.59
N ASP A 471 -5.82 22.34 20.16
CA ASP A 471 -6.12 23.74 19.90
C ASP A 471 -7.17 23.95 18.79
N ILE A 472 -7.25 23.06 17.80
CA ILE A 472 -8.22 23.18 16.69
C ILE A 472 -9.55 22.47 16.94
N ALA A 473 -9.75 21.86 18.13
CA ALA A 473 -10.93 21.04 18.43
C ALA A 473 -12.25 21.76 18.13
N ALA A 474 -12.38 23.02 18.56
CA ALA A 474 -13.55 23.85 18.29
C ALA A 474 -13.77 24.11 16.79
N ALA A 475 -12.69 24.29 16.02
CA ALA A 475 -12.77 24.59 14.59
C ALA A 475 -13.24 23.39 13.75
N VAL A 476 -12.95 22.17 14.20
CA VAL A 476 -13.37 20.92 13.50
C VAL A 476 -14.61 20.28 14.12
N GLY A 477 -15.17 20.86 15.19
CA GLY A 477 -16.35 20.34 15.89
C GLY A 477 -16.08 19.05 16.66
N ALA A 478 -14.84 18.85 17.15
CA ALA A 478 -14.46 17.70 17.95
C ALA A 478 -14.53 18.01 19.46
N ASP A 479 -15.02 17.06 20.24
CA ASP A 479 -15.09 17.14 21.71
C ASP A 479 -13.94 16.34 22.36
N LEU A 480 -13.06 17.03 23.08
CA LEU A 480 -11.91 16.43 23.76
C LEU A 480 -12.35 15.45 24.87
N SER A 481 -13.48 15.72 25.54
CA SER A 481 -14.03 14.85 26.58
C SER A 481 -14.49 13.51 26.00
N VAL A 482 -15.03 13.53 24.78
CA VAL A 482 -15.39 12.31 24.04
C VAL A 482 -14.13 11.54 23.66
N MET A 483 -13.08 12.23 23.20
CA MET A 483 -11.81 11.60 22.85
C MET A 483 -11.13 10.93 24.05
N GLU A 484 -11.10 11.61 25.21
CA GLU A 484 -10.58 11.08 26.46
C GLU A 484 -11.34 9.82 26.90
N ARG A 485 -12.67 9.92 27.00
CA ARG A 485 -13.53 8.80 27.40
C ARG A 485 -13.32 7.59 26.49
N ASP A 486 -13.29 7.81 25.19
CA ASP A 486 -13.18 6.74 24.21
C ASP A 486 -11.73 6.18 24.15
N ALA A 487 -10.70 7.00 24.39
CA ALA A 487 -9.32 6.55 24.52
C ALA A 487 -9.13 5.65 25.75
N LEU A 488 -9.58 6.10 26.94
CA LEU A 488 -9.55 5.31 28.17
C LEU A 488 -10.27 3.98 28.01
N ARG A 489 -11.45 3.99 27.37
CA ARG A 489 -12.24 2.79 27.12
C ARG A 489 -11.53 1.82 26.18
N MET A 490 -10.99 2.29 25.06
CA MET A 490 -10.35 1.42 24.08
C MET A 490 -8.98 0.91 24.55
N ARG A 491 -8.33 1.65 25.45
CA ARG A 491 -7.01 1.32 26.00
C ARG A 491 -7.06 0.58 27.33
N ASP A 492 -8.24 0.21 27.85
CA ASP A 492 -8.35 -0.47 29.15
C ASP A 492 -7.61 0.30 30.27
N GLY A 493 -7.73 1.64 30.26
CA GLY A 493 -7.02 2.54 31.17
C GLY A 493 -5.54 2.79 30.84
N GLY A 494 -5.03 2.29 29.72
CA GLY A 494 -3.66 2.54 29.25
C GLY A 494 -3.37 4.04 29.03
N PRO A 495 -2.12 4.48 29.20
CA PRO A 495 -1.78 5.90 29.30
C PRO A 495 -1.96 6.60 27.95
N PHE A 496 -2.45 7.84 28.01
CA PHE A 496 -2.56 8.72 26.86
C PHE A 496 -2.36 10.18 27.32
N VAL A 497 -2.00 11.06 26.39
CA VAL A 497 -1.83 12.49 26.66
C VAL A 497 -2.44 13.34 25.55
N PHE A 498 -2.90 14.53 25.93
CA PHE A 498 -3.27 15.58 24.98
C PHE A 498 -2.06 16.46 24.67
N ALA A 499 -1.88 16.83 23.40
CA ALA A 499 -0.76 17.66 22.94
C ALA A 499 -1.22 18.81 22.04
N GLN A 500 -0.41 19.87 22.00
CA GLN A 500 -0.62 21.06 21.15
C GLN A 500 0.65 21.41 20.36
N PRO A 501 0.53 22.04 19.19
CA PRO A 501 1.67 22.44 18.36
C PRO A 501 2.64 23.40 19.07
N SER A 502 2.11 24.32 19.89
CA SER A 502 2.91 25.26 20.68
C SER A 502 3.70 24.59 21.81
N TRP A 503 3.22 23.45 22.33
CA TRP A 503 3.86 22.73 23.44
C TRP A 503 5.07 21.91 22.99
N LEU A 504 5.12 21.45 21.74
CA LEU A 504 6.26 20.70 21.21
C LEU A 504 7.52 21.56 21.01
N LEU A 505 7.41 22.89 21.01
CA LEU A 505 8.50 23.80 20.62
C LEU A 505 8.94 24.79 21.73
N LEU A 506 8.25 24.88 22.88
CA LEU A 506 8.42 26.04 23.78
C LEU A 506 8.76 25.79 25.26
N ASN A 507 8.79 24.58 25.82
CA ASN A 507 9.13 24.42 27.25
C ASN A 507 9.78 23.09 27.63
N VAL A 508 11.11 23.02 27.46
CA VAL A 508 12.01 22.05 28.12
C VAL A 508 12.85 22.79 29.17
N GLY A 509 12.20 23.67 29.96
CA GLY A 509 12.88 24.61 30.85
C GLY A 509 12.14 24.81 32.17
N ALA A 510 11.96 23.76 32.95
CA ALA A 510 11.51 23.86 34.35
C ALA A 510 11.81 22.57 35.11
N SER A 511 13.07 22.35 35.48
CA SER A 511 13.52 21.24 36.33
C SER A 511 14.35 21.80 37.48
N ALA A 512 13.81 21.76 38.71
CA ALA A 512 14.61 21.86 39.95
C ALA A 512 13.85 21.54 41.26
N ALA A 513 12.53 21.73 41.35
CA ALA A 513 11.86 21.80 42.67
C ALA A 513 11.05 20.55 43.10
N VAL A 514 11.17 19.42 42.40
CA VAL A 514 10.35 18.22 42.70
C VAL A 514 11.22 17.01 43.13
N PHE A 515 12.54 17.16 43.10
CA PHE A 515 13.48 16.06 43.25
C PHE A 515 13.68 15.54 44.70
N GLU A 516 12.96 16.05 45.72
CA GLU A 516 13.29 15.78 47.12
C GLU A 516 12.35 14.81 47.87
N GLU A 517 11.14 14.52 47.37
CA GLU A 517 10.11 13.86 48.22
C GLU A 517 9.92 12.34 48.06
N VAL A 518 10.75 11.64 47.27
CA VAL A 518 10.65 10.16 47.17
C VAL A 518 12.02 9.48 47.10
N GLY A 519 12.80 9.62 48.18
CA GLY A 519 13.82 8.66 48.63
C GLY A 519 14.80 8.09 47.58
N ALA A 520 15.75 8.90 47.12
CA ALA A 520 16.89 8.49 46.31
C ALA A 520 18.13 8.12 47.18
N PRO A 521 19.01 7.20 46.76
CA PRO A 521 20.40 7.21 47.19
C PRO A 521 21.24 8.16 46.32
N ALA A 522 22.11 8.92 46.99
CA ALA A 522 22.95 9.98 46.44
C ALA A 522 24.04 9.49 45.44
N PRO A 523 24.56 10.36 44.56
CA PRO A 523 25.58 9.99 43.59
C PRO A 523 26.94 9.78 44.26
N ALA A 524 27.74 8.85 43.74
CA ALA A 524 29.18 8.78 44.04
C ALA A 524 30.00 9.37 42.88
N PRO A 525 31.08 10.10 43.17
CA PRO A 525 31.79 10.93 42.19
C PRO A 525 32.90 10.17 41.45
N GLY A 526 33.15 10.55 40.19
CA GLY A 526 34.44 10.34 39.53
C GLY A 526 34.50 9.17 38.54
N ALA A 527 34.99 9.48 37.34
CA ALA A 527 35.27 8.53 36.27
C ALA A 527 36.42 7.56 36.60
N SER A 528 36.28 6.27 36.22
CA SER A 528 37.33 5.51 35.50
C SER A 528 36.93 4.05 35.22
N SER A 529 37.11 3.65 33.95
CA SER A 529 37.54 2.33 33.44
C SER A 529 36.88 1.01 33.87
N SER A 530 36.70 0.17 32.84
CA SER A 530 36.50 -1.29 32.81
C SER A 530 35.07 -1.81 32.97
N GLY A 531 34.64 -2.55 31.94
CA GLY A 531 33.27 -3.00 31.77
C GLY A 531 32.89 -4.17 32.68
N VAL A 532 31.66 -4.11 33.20
CA VAL A 532 30.76 -5.21 33.51
C VAL A 532 29.32 -4.66 33.38
N ALA A 533 28.43 -5.49 32.82
CA ALA A 533 27.04 -5.21 32.44
C ALA A 533 26.27 -4.29 33.39
N LEU A 534 25.73 -3.19 32.84
CA LEU A 534 24.85 -2.24 33.52
C LEU A 534 23.40 -2.66 33.32
N SER A 535 22.71 -2.90 34.42
CA SER A 535 21.30 -3.27 34.47
C SER A 535 20.40 -2.11 34.07
N VAL A 536 19.28 -2.48 33.45
CA VAL A 536 18.19 -1.69 32.84
C VAL A 536 17.35 -0.73 33.74
N PRO A 537 17.45 -0.62 35.10
CA PRO A 537 16.47 0.14 35.87
C PRO A 537 16.43 1.68 35.68
N ALA A 538 17.43 2.29 35.04
CA ALA A 538 17.51 3.77 34.89
C ALA A 538 16.79 4.34 33.65
N ALA A 539 16.55 3.53 32.61
CA ALA A 539 15.89 3.97 31.36
C ALA A 539 14.40 4.33 31.54
N MET A 540 13.79 3.86 32.63
CA MET A 540 12.39 4.14 32.97
C MET A 540 12.16 5.52 33.59
N SER A 541 13.15 6.14 34.25
CA SER A 541 12.92 7.38 35.02
C SER A 541 12.81 8.64 34.17
N ALA A 542 13.40 8.69 32.97
CA ALA A 542 13.34 9.86 32.08
C ALA A 542 12.10 9.90 31.16
N LEU A 543 11.49 8.74 30.90
CA LEU A 543 10.21 8.62 30.18
C LEU A 543 9.00 8.89 31.10
N LEU A 544 9.21 8.82 32.43
CA LEU A 544 8.21 9.02 33.49
C LEU A 544 7.98 10.49 33.88
N THR A 545 8.88 11.43 33.54
CA THR A 545 8.72 12.87 33.79
C THR A 545 7.82 13.58 32.76
N ALA A 546 7.52 12.95 31.61
CA ALA A 546 6.66 13.54 30.57
C ALA A 546 5.18 13.09 30.64
N ALA A 547 4.86 12.08 31.46
CA ALA A 547 3.55 11.40 31.42
C ALA A 547 2.77 11.37 32.75
N ALA A 548 3.35 11.75 33.89
CA ALA A 548 2.64 11.71 35.16
C ALA A 548 2.99 12.90 36.09
N ALA A 549 1.98 13.72 36.37
CA ALA A 549 1.91 14.74 37.41
C ALA A 549 2.57 16.12 37.14
N ALA A 550 1.88 16.92 36.34
CA ALA A 550 1.60 18.31 36.72
C ALA A 550 0.09 18.42 37.00
N PHE A 551 -0.32 17.94 38.18
CA PHE A 551 -1.59 18.31 38.80
C PHE A 551 -1.37 19.67 39.47
N PHE A 552 -1.55 20.73 38.68
CA PHE A 552 -2.28 21.98 38.96
C PHE A 552 -2.26 22.87 37.72
#